data_AF-A0A0P9S8V9-F1
#
_entry.id   AF-A0A0P9S8V9-F1
#
_cell.length_a   1.000
_cell.length_b   1.000
_cell.length_c   1.000
_cell.angle_alpha   90.00
_cell.angle_beta   90.00
_cell.angle_gamma   90.00
#
_symmetry.space_group_name_H-M   'P 1'
#
loop_
_entity.id
_entity.type
_entity.pdbx_description
1 polymer ?
#
loop_
_entity_poly.entity_id
_entity_poly.type
_entity_poly.pdbx_seq_one_letter_code
_entity_poly.pdbx_strand_id
1 'polypeptide(L)'
;FLPQIKHTVERHSVTKIERVTWIKNDESRHYALTFYPLTGDAGRGVVIRIDDITQRISLEEMMVQSEKMLSVGGLAAGMAHEINNPLGAILHNVQNIRRRLSPELPKNIEQAEADGVDLAQVNHYLESREVPKLLDGIQQAGARAAKIVSHML
;
A
#
# COMPACT_ATOMS: atom_id res chain seq x y z
N PHE A 1 30.16 -29.17 -0.11
CA PHE A 1 29.42 -30.42 0.16
C PHE A 1 30.24 -31.53 0.83
N LEU A 2 31.56 -31.58 0.64
CA LEU A 2 32.45 -32.60 1.26
C LEU A 2 32.33 -32.74 2.80
N PRO A 3 32.18 -31.65 3.59
CA PRO A 3 31.99 -31.78 5.04
C PRO A 3 30.66 -32.43 5.41
N GLN A 4 29.57 -32.12 4.69
CA GLN A 4 28.26 -32.73 4.95
C GLN A 4 28.26 -34.23 4.60
N ILE A 5 28.90 -34.62 3.50
CA ILE A 5 29.06 -36.02 3.10
C ILE A 5 29.84 -36.78 4.18
N LYS A 6 30.97 -36.24 4.64
CA LYS A 6 31.77 -36.84 5.72
C LYS A 6 30.96 -37.00 7.01
N HIS A 7 30.19 -35.97 7.37
CA HIS A 7 29.31 -36.00 8.54
C HIS A 7 28.21 -37.07 8.45
N THR A 8 27.56 -37.21 7.30
CA THR A 8 26.54 -38.24 7.06
C THR A 8 27.11 -39.64 7.20
N VAL A 9 28.32 -39.89 6.67
CA VAL A 9 29.01 -41.19 6.77
C VAL A 9 29.45 -41.50 8.19
N GLU A 10 30.02 -40.51 8.90
CA GLU A 10 30.56 -40.71 10.25
C GLU A 10 29.44 -40.88 11.28
N ARG A 11 28.38 -40.09 11.18
CA ARG A 11 27.29 -40.09 12.16
C ARG A 11 26.14 -41.02 11.82
N HIS A 12 26.15 -41.66 10.65
CA HIS A 12 25.07 -42.54 10.18
C HIS A 12 23.70 -41.87 10.26
N SER A 13 23.64 -40.55 9.99
CA SER A 13 22.42 -39.76 10.08
C SER A 13 22.16 -39.00 8.78
N VAL A 14 20.88 -38.91 8.41
CA VAL A 14 20.44 -38.15 7.23
C VAL A 14 20.77 -36.68 7.45
N THR A 15 21.50 -36.08 6.50
CA THR A 15 21.79 -34.64 6.51
C THR A 15 21.01 -33.97 5.38
N LYS A 16 20.32 -32.87 5.69
CA LYS A 16 19.56 -32.08 4.71
C LYS A 16 20.18 -30.70 4.54
N ILE A 17 20.22 -30.24 3.30
CA ILE A 17 20.51 -28.86 2.94
C ILE A 17 19.27 -28.35 2.22
N GLU A 18 18.52 -27.48 2.91
CA GLU A 18 17.22 -26.99 2.45
C GLU A 18 17.30 -26.19 1.15
N ARG A 19 18.40 -25.45 0.93
CA ARG A 19 18.58 -24.66 -0.29
C ARG A 19 20.05 -24.46 -0.64
N VAL A 20 20.39 -24.82 -1.87
CA VAL A 20 21.61 -24.44 -2.56
C VAL A 20 21.22 -23.65 -3.80
N THR A 21 21.79 -22.47 -3.95
CA THR A 21 21.56 -21.63 -5.14
C THR A 21 22.73 -21.78 -6.09
N TRP A 22 22.44 -22.08 -7.35
CA TRP A 22 23.43 -22.21 -8.41
C TRP A 22 23.07 -21.27 -9.56
N ILE A 23 24.00 -20.38 -9.91
CA ILE A 23 23.83 -19.43 -11.01
C ILE A 23 24.49 -20.05 -12.24
N LYS A 24 23.71 -20.32 -13.29
CA LYS A 24 24.20 -20.84 -14.56
C LYS A 24 23.60 -20.02 -15.69
N ASN A 25 24.45 -19.40 -16.52
CA ASN A 25 24.03 -18.54 -17.64
C ASN A 25 23.06 -17.42 -17.19
N ASP A 26 23.37 -16.73 -16.09
CA ASP A 26 22.51 -15.72 -15.44
C ASP A 26 21.14 -16.19 -14.92
N GLU A 27 20.85 -17.50 -14.99
CA GLU A 27 19.65 -18.09 -14.39
C GLU A 27 19.98 -18.68 -13.01
N SER A 28 19.23 -18.25 -11.98
CA SER A 28 19.34 -18.80 -10.62
C SER A 28 18.50 -20.07 -10.51
N ARG A 29 19.14 -21.19 -10.14
CA ARG A 29 18.47 -22.45 -9.83
C ARG A 29 18.64 -22.83 -8.37
N HIS A 30 17.60 -23.38 -7.77
CA HIS A 30 17.56 -23.76 -6.37
C HIS A 30 17.42 -25.26 -6.24
N TYR A 31 18.31 -25.88 -5.46
CA TYR A 31 18.32 -27.31 -5.21
C TYR A 31 18.27 -27.61 -3.72
N ALA A 32 17.44 -28.58 -3.32
CA ALA A 32 17.51 -29.19 -2.00
C ALA A 32 18.36 -30.47 -2.09
N LEU A 33 19.32 -30.62 -1.18
CA LEU A 33 20.20 -31.78 -1.14
C LEU A 33 19.91 -32.61 0.10
N THR A 34 19.64 -33.90 -0.07
CA THR A 34 19.52 -34.83 1.06
C THR A 34 20.56 -35.95 0.94
N PHE A 35 21.38 -36.11 1.96
CA PHE A 35 22.42 -37.12 2.06
C PHE A 35 21.92 -38.26 2.93
N TYR A 36 21.83 -39.46 2.35
CA TYR A 36 21.44 -40.69 3.04
C TYR A 36 22.67 -41.60 3.20
N PRO A 37 23.03 -42.01 4.43
CA PRO A 37 24.11 -42.95 4.62
C PRO A 37 23.67 -44.34 4.14
N LEU A 38 24.57 -45.02 3.42
CA LEU A 38 24.41 -46.43 3.06
C LEU A 38 25.42 -47.26 3.86
N THR A 39 24.92 -48.28 4.53
CA THR A 39 25.70 -49.32 5.20
C THR A 39 25.31 -50.68 4.65
N GLY A 40 26.30 -51.41 4.11
CA GLY A 40 26.15 -52.80 3.67
C GLY A 40 27.49 -53.51 3.65
N ASP A 41 27.47 -54.82 3.35
CA ASP A 41 28.66 -55.70 3.41
C ASP A 41 29.81 -55.27 2.46
N ALA A 42 29.51 -54.48 1.43
CA ALA A 42 30.49 -54.00 0.45
C ALA A 42 31.17 -52.65 0.80
N GLY A 43 30.79 -52.00 1.92
CA GLY A 43 31.43 -50.75 2.40
C GLY A 43 30.44 -49.66 2.85
N ARG A 44 31.00 -48.49 3.24
CA ARG A 44 30.24 -47.29 3.61
C ARG A 44 30.08 -46.37 2.40
N GLY A 45 28.85 -45.93 2.13
CA GLY A 45 28.52 -45.04 1.02
C GLY A 45 27.54 -43.93 1.40
N VAL A 46 27.26 -43.02 0.47
CA VAL A 46 26.22 -41.99 0.61
C VAL A 46 25.42 -41.91 -0.68
N VAL A 47 24.09 -41.96 -0.56
CA VAL A 47 23.18 -41.54 -1.63
C VAL A 47 22.88 -40.08 -1.46
N ILE A 48 23.05 -39.30 -2.53
CA ILE A 48 22.69 -37.89 -2.57
C ILE A 48 21.43 -37.76 -3.41
N ARG A 49 20.34 -37.32 -2.80
CA ARG A 49 19.13 -36.88 -3.51
C ARG A 49 19.24 -35.39 -3.79
N ILE A 50 18.99 -35.02 -5.04
CA ILE A 50 19.01 -33.63 -5.51
C ILE A 50 17.62 -33.33 -6.04
N ASP A 51 16.88 -32.49 -5.32
CA ASP A 51 15.55 -32.05 -5.74
C ASP A 51 15.66 -30.62 -6.30
N ASP A 52 15.23 -30.40 -7.54
CA ASP A 52 15.08 -29.05 -8.09
C ASP A 52 13.85 -28.39 -7.46
N ILE A 53 14.09 -27.37 -6.65
CA ILE A 53 13.05 -26.62 -5.93
C ILE A 53 12.86 -25.22 -6.51
N THR A 54 13.42 -24.93 -7.69
CA THR A 54 13.40 -23.59 -8.30
C THR A 54 11.98 -23.07 -8.50
N GLN A 55 11.11 -23.89 -9.11
CA GLN A 55 9.71 -23.51 -9.32
C GLN A 55 8.95 -23.31 -8.02
N ARG A 56 9.20 -24.17 -7.02
CA ARG A 56 8.57 -24.07 -5.71
C ARG A 56 8.94 -22.77 -5.00
N ILE A 57 10.22 -22.44 -4.95
CA ILE A 57 10.70 -21.19 -4.36
C ILE A 57 10.12 -19.98 -5.10
N SER A 58 10.11 -19.99 -6.43
CA SER A 58 9.52 -18.91 -7.22
C SER A 58 8.01 -18.72 -6.93
N LEU A 59 7.25 -19.82 -6.79
CA LEU A 59 5.84 -19.77 -6.40
C LEU A 59 5.65 -19.22 -4.98
N GLU A 60 6.45 -19.70 -4.01
CA GLU A 60 6.41 -19.20 -2.62
C GLU A 60 6.74 -17.70 -2.56
N GLU A 61 7.75 -17.24 -3.31
CA GLU A 61 8.11 -15.82 -3.42
C GLU A 61 6.99 -14.99 -4.05
N MET A 62 6.38 -15.47 -5.15
CA MET A 62 5.23 -14.82 -5.76
C MET A 62 4.03 -14.73 -4.82
N MET A 63 3.77 -15.77 -4.02
CA MET A 63 2.71 -15.77 -3.01
C MET A 63 2.98 -14.73 -1.92
N VAL A 64 4.19 -14.68 -1.37
CA VAL A 64 4.59 -13.68 -0.36
C VAL A 64 4.49 -12.27 -0.94
N GLN A 65 4.90 -12.07 -2.19
CA GLN A 65 4.78 -10.78 -2.85
C GLN A 65 3.32 -10.38 -3.07
N SER A 66 2.46 -11.33 -3.47
CA SER A 66 1.02 -11.10 -3.62
C SER A 66 0.37 -10.71 -2.28
N GLU A 67 0.69 -11.41 -1.19
CA GLU A 67 0.18 -11.10 0.14
C GLU A 67 0.63 -9.71 0.63
N LYS A 68 1.90 -9.35 0.39
CA LYS A 68 2.39 -7.99 0.64
C LYS A 68 1.63 -6.94 -0.17
N MET A 69 1.36 -7.20 -1.44
CA MET A 69 0.60 -6.27 -2.30
C MET A 69 -0.85 -6.11 -1.83
N LEU A 70 -1.51 -7.20 -1.40
CA LEU A 70 -2.85 -7.13 -0.81
C LEU A 70 -2.87 -6.31 0.48
N SER A 71 -1.88 -6.51 1.35
CA SER A 71 -1.72 -5.72 2.57
C SER A 71 -1.49 -4.22 2.26
N VAL A 72 -0.65 -3.91 1.28
CA VAL A 72 -0.43 -2.53 0.80
C VAL A 72 -1.72 -1.94 0.22
N GLY A 73 -2.50 -2.71 -0.54
CA GLY A 73 -3.79 -2.26 -1.07
C GLY A 73 -4.80 -1.93 0.03
N GLY A 74 -4.90 -2.77 1.06
CA GLY A 74 -5.75 -2.51 2.22
C GLY A 74 -5.34 -1.25 3.00
N LEU A 75 -4.03 -1.04 3.20
CA LEU A 75 -3.51 0.16 3.83
C LEU A 75 -3.74 1.42 2.97
N ALA A 76 -3.50 1.34 1.66
CA ALA A 76 -3.80 2.42 0.73
C ALA A 76 -5.28 2.80 0.77
N ALA A 77 -6.17 1.80 0.87
CA ALA A 77 -7.60 2.04 0.98
C ALA A 77 -8.01 2.71 2.30
N GLY A 78 -7.44 2.25 3.42
CA GLY A 78 -7.62 2.90 4.72
C GLY A 78 -7.13 4.35 4.70
N MET A 79 -5.92 4.59 4.18
CA MET A 79 -5.34 5.93 4.05
C MET A 79 -6.20 6.83 3.14
N ALA A 80 -6.73 6.29 2.04
CA ALA A 80 -7.61 7.04 1.15
C ALA A 80 -8.89 7.49 1.87
N HIS A 81 -9.49 6.61 2.66
CA HIS A 81 -10.66 6.95 3.47
C HIS A 81 -10.33 8.04 4.51
N GLU A 82 -9.21 7.89 5.23
CA GLU A 82 -8.78 8.86 6.25
C GLU A 82 -8.41 10.23 5.67
N ILE A 83 -7.91 10.31 4.43
CA ILE A 83 -7.66 11.59 3.75
C ILE A 83 -8.95 12.23 3.26
N ASN A 84 -9.89 11.43 2.74
CA ASN A 84 -11.16 11.94 2.24
C ASN A 84 -12.02 12.56 3.35
N ASN A 85 -11.92 12.08 4.58
CA ASN A 85 -12.71 12.59 5.72
C ASN A 85 -12.46 14.09 6.03
N PRO A 86 -11.24 14.55 6.36
CA PRO A 86 -10.96 15.96 6.60
C PRO A 86 -11.16 16.80 5.34
N LEU A 87 -10.88 16.25 4.16
CA LEU A 87 -11.09 16.94 2.88
C LEU A 87 -12.58 17.23 2.63
N GLY A 88 -13.45 16.25 2.90
CA GLY A 88 -14.90 16.42 2.84
C GLY A 88 -15.38 17.51 3.79
N ALA A 89 -14.86 17.55 5.02
CA ALA A 89 -15.18 18.60 5.98
C ALA A 89 -14.77 20.00 5.49
N ILE A 90 -13.57 20.15 4.90
CA ILE A 90 -13.10 21.41 4.32
C ILE A 90 -14.03 21.86 3.19
N LEU A 91 -14.33 20.97 2.24
CA LEU A 91 -15.21 21.29 1.11
C LEU A 91 -16.62 21.66 1.56
N HIS A 92 -17.16 20.95 2.54
CA HIS A 92 -18.46 21.25 3.12
C HIS A 92 -18.48 22.62 3.82
N ASN A 93 -17.42 22.97 4.55
CA ASN A 93 -17.32 24.28 5.19
C ASN A 93 -17.22 25.42 4.16
N VAL A 94 -16.48 25.24 3.07
CA VAL A 94 -16.45 26.20 1.96
C VAL A 94 -17.85 26.43 1.37
N GLN A 95 -18.60 25.35 1.13
CA GLN A 95 -19.99 25.44 0.65
C GLN A 95 -20.90 26.16 1.66
N ASN A 96 -20.74 25.86 2.96
CA ASN A 96 -21.52 26.52 4.01
C ASN A 96 -21.20 28.01 4.12
N ILE A 97 -19.94 28.42 3.96
CA ILE A 97 -19.57 29.84 3.93
C ILE A 97 -20.28 30.54 2.76
N ARG A 98 -20.24 29.98 1.55
CA ARG A 98 -20.96 30.53 0.40
C ARG A 98 -22.46 30.64 0.67
N ARG A 99 -23.05 29.61 1.26
CA ARG A 99 -24.47 29.57 1.60
C ARG A 99 -24.85 30.66 2.63
N ARG A 100 -24.01 30.88 3.65
CA ARG A 100 -24.26 31.88 4.71
C ARG A 100 -24.00 33.33 4.27
N LEU A 101 -23.37 33.54 3.12
CA LEU A 101 -23.17 34.86 2.51
C LEU A 101 -24.15 35.14 1.37
N SER A 102 -24.88 34.13 0.90
CA SER A 102 -25.80 34.28 -0.22
C SER A 102 -26.95 35.23 0.11
N PRO A 103 -27.23 36.24 -0.73
CA PRO A 103 -28.38 37.12 -0.56
C PRO A 103 -29.70 36.41 -0.92
N GLU A 104 -29.67 35.21 -1.49
CA GLU A 104 -30.88 34.45 -1.87
C GLU A 104 -31.54 33.75 -0.68
N LEU A 105 -30.87 33.69 0.47
CA LEU A 105 -31.35 33.00 1.66
C LEU A 105 -31.98 34.01 2.63
N PRO A 106 -33.32 33.93 2.87
CA PRO A 106 -34.01 34.88 3.74
C PRO A 106 -33.39 34.99 5.13
N LYS A 107 -32.95 33.86 5.70
CA LYS A 107 -32.26 33.84 7.01
C LYS A 107 -31.01 34.71 7.07
N ASN A 108 -30.28 34.87 5.96
CA ASN A 108 -29.09 35.72 5.94
C ASN A 108 -29.49 37.19 5.93
N ILE A 109 -30.56 37.54 5.22
CA ILE A 109 -31.13 38.90 5.19
C ILE A 109 -31.68 39.26 6.57
N GLU A 110 -32.53 38.40 7.15
CA GLU A 110 -33.12 38.57 8.48
C GLU A 110 -32.05 38.78 9.55
N GLN A 111 -30.98 37.98 9.53
CA GLN A 111 -29.87 38.12 10.46
C GLN A 111 -29.10 39.42 10.24
N ALA A 112 -28.82 39.78 8.98
CA ALA A 112 -28.12 41.02 8.66
C ALA A 112 -28.91 42.26 9.10
N GLU A 113 -30.23 42.27 8.90
CA GLU A 113 -31.12 43.33 9.39
C GLU A 113 -31.12 43.41 10.92
N ALA A 114 -31.19 42.27 11.62
CA ALA A 114 -31.14 42.21 13.07
C ALA A 114 -29.83 42.76 13.65
N ASP A 115 -28.71 42.54 12.94
CA ASP A 115 -27.39 43.01 13.35
C ASP A 115 -27.05 44.43 12.81
N GLY A 116 -27.94 45.04 12.04
CA GLY A 116 -27.72 46.35 11.41
C GLY A 116 -26.63 46.35 10.32
N VAL A 117 -26.42 45.22 9.67
CA VAL A 117 -25.42 45.00 8.62
C VAL A 117 -26.06 45.06 7.24
N ASP A 118 -25.49 45.83 6.33
CA ASP A 118 -25.86 45.77 4.91
C ASP A 118 -25.15 44.60 4.22
N LEU A 119 -25.89 43.49 4.04
CA LEU A 119 -25.36 42.28 3.41
C LEU A 119 -24.91 42.52 1.95
N ALA A 120 -25.53 43.44 1.23
CA ALA A 120 -25.10 43.77 -0.13
C ALA A 120 -23.75 44.49 -0.13
N GLN A 121 -23.53 45.40 0.82
CA GLN A 121 -22.23 46.07 0.96
C GLN A 121 -21.12 45.12 1.43
N VAL A 122 -21.43 44.17 2.32
CA VAL A 122 -20.51 43.09 2.70
C VAL A 122 -20.15 42.23 1.48
N ASN A 123 -21.13 41.79 0.71
CA ASN A 123 -20.88 40.99 -0.49
C ASN A 123 -20.06 41.75 -1.53
N HIS A 124 -20.36 43.03 -1.75
CA HIS A 124 -19.55 43.89 -2.62
C HIS A 124 -18.09 43.99 -2.15
N TYR A 125 -17.86 44.16 -0.84
CA TYR A 125 -16.50 44.13 -0.28
C TYR A 125 -15.82 42.78 -0.54
N LEU A 126 -16.49 41.66 -0.27
CA LEU A 126 -15.92 40.33 -0.48
C LEU A 126 -15.58 40.06 -1.95
N GLU A 127 -16.42 40.51 -2.88
CA GLU A 127 -16.15 40.47 -4.32
C GLU A 127 -14.93 41.31 -4.69
N SER A 128 -14.84 42.55 -4.20
CA SER A 128 -13.70 43.44 -4.46
C SER A 128 -12.36 42.88 -3.93
N ARG A 129 -12.43 42.04 -2.90
CA ARG A 129 -11.29 41.33 -2.29
C ARG A 129 -11.07 39.94 -2.87
N GLU A 130 -11.86 39.55 -3.86
CA GLU A 130 -11.78 38.26 -4.56
C GLU A 130 -11.95 37.04 -3.64
N VAL A 131 -12.59 37.21 -2.48
CA VAL A 131 -12.81 36.11 -1.51
C VAL A 131 -13.60 34.95 -2.14
N PRO A 132 -14.65 35.17 -2.96
CA PRO A 132 -15.33 34.08 -3.66
C PRO A 132 -14.39 33.24 -4.54
N LYS A 133 -13.43 33.88 -5.23
CA LYS A 133 -12.45 33.16 -6.07
C LYS A 133 -11.51 32.28 -5.23
N LEU A 134 -11.13 32.73 -4.04
CA LEU A 134 -10.33 31.91 -3.11
C LEU A 134 -11.11 30.67 -2.66
N LEU A 135 -12.39 30.83 -2.34
CA LEU A 135 -13.28 29.71 -1.99
C LEU A 135 -13.42 28.72 -3.15
N ASP A 136 -13.60 29.22 -4.37
CA ASP A 136 -13.62 28.38 -5.58
C ASP A 136 -12.29 27.64 -5.78
N GLY A 137 -11.16 28.30 -5.54
CA GLY A 137 -9.83 27.71 -5.59
C GLY A 137 -9.67 26.54 -4.60
N ILE A 138 -10.11 26.73 -3.35
CA ILE A 138 -10.10 25.66 -2.33
C ILE A 138 -11.01 24.51 -2.78
N GLN A 139 -12.21 24.82 -3.27
CA GLN A 139 -13.16 23.80 -3.72
C GLN A 139 -12.61 22.97 -4.89
N GLN A 140 -12.01 23.62 -5.89
CA GLN A 140 -11.41 22.95 -7.04
C GLN A 140 -10.19 22.11 -6.64
N ALA A 141 -9.29 22.66 -5.81
CA ALA A 141 -8.12 21.95 -5.34
C ALA A 141 -8.53 20.71 -4.53
N GLY A 142 -9.51 20.85 -3.63
CA GLY A 142 -10.00 19.73 -2.83
C GLY A 142 -10.73 18.69 -3.68
N ALA A 143 -11.54 19.09 -4.66
CA ALA A 143 -12.17 18.13 -5.58
C ALA A 143 -11.14 17.34 -6.39
N ARG A 144 -10.04 17.98 -6.83
CA ARG A 144 -8.92 17.28 -7.50
C ARG A 144 -8.21 16.32 -6.54
N ALA A 145 -7.93 16.75 -5.31
CA ALA A 145 -7.29 15.91 -4.31
C ALA A 145 -8.14 14.67 -4.00
N ALA A 146 -9.45 14.82 -3.81
CA ALA A 146 -10.37 13.71 -3.59
C ALA A 146 -10.35 12.73 -4.78
N LYS A 147 -10.36 13.23 -6.02
CA LYS A 147 -10.28 12.39 -7.22
C LYS A 147 -8.97 11.61 -7.32
N ILE A 148 -7.83 12.22 -6.95
CA ILE A 148 -6.53 11.54 -6.91
C ILE A 148 -6.58 10.39 -5.90
N VAL A 149 -7.09 10.67 -4.70
CA VAL A 149 -7.20 9.69 -3.61
C VAL A 149 -8.15 8.55 -3.99
N SER A 150 -9.26 8.83 -4.66
CA SER A 150 -10.19 7.79 -5.14
C SER A 150 -9.61 6.90 -6.24
N HIS A 151 -8.59 7.35 -6.98
CA HIS A 151 -7.89 6.50 -7.95
C HIS A 151 -6.73 5.69 -7.33
N MET A 152 -6.40 5.90 -6.06
CA MET A 152 -5.45 5.06 -5.32
C MET A 152 -6.10 3.77 -4.79
N LEU A 153 -7.44 3.74 -4.75
CA LEU A 153 -8.29 2.58 -4.47
C LEU A 153 -8.44 1.74 -5.73
#